data_AF-A0A6D2HF37-F1
#
_entry.id   AF-A0A6D2HF37-F1
#
_cell.length_a   1.000
_cell.length_b   1.000
_cell.length_c   1.000
_cell.angle_alpha   90.00
_cell.angle_beta   90.00
_cell.angle_gamma   90.00
#
_symmetry.space_group_name_H-M   'P 1'
#
loop_
_entity.id
_entity.type
_entity.pdbx_description
1 polymer ?
#
loop_
_entity_poly.entity_id
_entity_poly.type
_entity_poly.pdbx_seq_one_letter_code
_entity_poly.pdbx_strand_id
1 'polypeptide(L)'
;MEVFKRVPESPHFSKLSEIRQDFREGYALGVMATFSGLLEKFKDLEADVPISQLDSLKDSFTELEKHGFDVTRPLSRIEKLLVLKDRQLNVLKKQKDLDKKIIVEKRKSEQECAKMERTIIIVGFELLIPSPPCIF
;
A
#
# COMPACT_ATOMS: atom_id res chain seq x y z
N MET A 1 15.71 25.09 18.68
CA MET A 1 14.65 24.06 18.54
C MET A 1 15.16 22.76 19.15
N GLU A 2 14.35 22.04 19.93
CA GLU A 2 14.75 20.80 20.63
C GLU A 2 15.26 19.70 19.67
N VAL A 3 14.73 19.64 18.44
CA VAL A 3 15.08 18.63 17.44
C VAL A 3 16.58 18.63 17.12
N PHE A 4 17.22 19.80 16.96
CA PHE A 4 18.64 19.89 16.63
C PHE A 4 19.59 19.46 17.76
N LYS A 5 19.10 19.34 19.01
CA LYS A 5 19.86 18.71 20.09
C LYS A 5 19.98 17.19 19.91
N ARG A 6 18.98 16.58 19.24
CA ARG A 6 18.88 15.13 19.01
C ARG A 6 19.40 14.73 17.64
N VAL A 7 19.21 15.59 16.65
CA VAL A 7 19.67 15.43 15.27
C VAL A 7 20.49 16.67 14.91
N PRO A 8 21.78 16.71 15.29
CA PRO A 8 22.66 17.80 14.94
C PRO A 8 22.82 17.86 13.42
N GLU A 9 22.54 19.02 12.84
CA GLU A 9 22.64 19.29 11.40
C GLU A 9 23.48 20.55 11.19
N SER A 10 24.24 20.60 10.09
CA SER A 10 24.99 21.78 9.67
C SER A 10 24.77 22.03 8.18
N PRO A 11 23.56 22.46 7.78
CA PRO A 11 23.24 22.72 6.39
C PRO A 11 24.10 23.85 5.81
N HIS A 12 24.63 23.63 4.60
CA HIS A 12 25.58 24.56 3.98
C HIS A 12 24.93 25.84 3.45
N PHE A 13 23.60 25.88 3.24
CA PHE A 13 22.84 27.06 2.81
C PHE A 13 23.41 27.82 1.60
N SER A 14 24.13 27.14 0.70
CA SER A 14 24.85 27.80 -0.40
C SER A 14 23.90 28.55 -1.32
N LYS A 15 22.69 28.03 -1.54
CA LYS A 15 21.63 28.67 -2.33
C LYS A 15 21.16 30.02 -1.78
N LEU A 16 21.41 30.32 -0.50
CA LEU A 16 21.04 31.61 0.08
C LEU A 16 21.90 32.76 -0.45
N SER A 17 23.01 32.48 -1.16
CA SER A 17 23.78 33.50 -1.85
C SER A 17 22.98 34.27 -2.90
N GLU A 18 21.97 33.63 -3.49
CA GLU A 18 21.07 34.22 -4.49
C GLU A 18 20.01 35.14 -3.85
N ILE A 19 19.79 35.02 -2.54
CA ILE A 19 18.86 35.85 -1.78
C ILE A 19 19.57 37.14 -1.35
N ARG A 20 18.85 38.27 -1.37
CA ARG A 20 19.38 39.53 -0.82
C ARG A 20 19.80 39.34 0.64
N GLN A 21 20.92 39.94 0.99
CA GLN A 21 21.58 39.72 2.28
C GLN A 21 20.66 39.96 3.49
N ASP A 22 19.77 40.95 3.40
CA ASP A 22 18.80 41.31 4.43
C ASP A 22 17.76 40.23 4.74
N PHE A 23 17.53 39.28 3.82
CA PHE A 23 16.57 38.20 4.02
C PHE A 23 17.20 36.83 4.29
N ARG A 24 18.53 36.69 4.17
CA ARG A 24 19.22 35.38 4.26
C ARG A 24 19.00 34.70 5.60
N GLU A 25 19.10 35.46 6.69
CA GLU A 25 18.91 34.94 8.04
C GLU A 25 17.47 34.44 8.23
N GLY A 26 16.47 35.25 7.86
CA GLY A 26 15.06 34.87 7.96
C GLY A 26 14.75 33.62 7.13
N TYR A 27 15.33 33.52 5.93
CA TYR A 27 15.17 32.34 5.10
C TYR A 27 15.82 31.10 5.75
N ALA A 28 17.06 31.21 6.22
CA ALA A 28 17.75 30.11 6.90
C ALA A 28 16.94 29.60 8.11
N LEU A 29 16.46 30.51 8.96
CA LEU A 29 15.60 30.18 10.11
C LEU A 29 14.30 29.50 9.67
N GLY A 30 13.68 29.96 8.58
CA GLY A 30 12.49 29.36 8.00
C GLY A 30 12.73 27.93 7.53
N VAL A 31 13.81 27.67 6.80
CA VAL A 31 14.15 26.31 6.35
C VAL A 31 14.49 25.39 7.52
N MET A 32 15.22 25.88 8.53
CA MET A 32 15.48 25.12 9.76
C MET A 32 14.18 24.77 10.51
N ALA A 33 13.23 25.70 10.60
CA ALA A 33 11.93 25.46 11.21
C ALA A 33 11.15 24.40 10.43
N THR A 34 11.17 24.47 9.10
CA THR A 34 10.55 23.45 8.22
C THR A 34 11.16 22.07 8.46
N PHE A 35 12.49 21.95 8.52
CA PHE A 35 13.15 20.68 8.82
C PHE A 35 12.72 20.11 10.17
N SER A 36 12.71 20.94 11.22
CA SER A 36 12.27 20.53 12.56
C SER A 36 10.82 20.03 12.55
N GLY A 37 9.91 20.76 11.92
CA GLY A 37 8.50 20.39 11.84
C GLY A 37 8.25 19.14 10.99
N LEU A 38 9.03 18.92 9.93
CA LEU A 38 8.96 17.70 9.14
C LEU A 38 9.46 16.48 9.91
N LEU A 39 10.53 16.61 10.70
CA LEU A 39 11.01 15.52 11.54
C LEU A 39 10.01 15.11 12.63
N GLU A 40 9.29 16.07 13.20
CA GLU A 40 8.22 15.77 14.16
C GLU A 40 7.10 14.97 13.51
N LYS A 41 6.58 15.43 12.35
CA LYS A 41 5.60 14.68 11.56
C LYS A 41 6.12 13.30 11.17
N PHE A 42 7.40 13.20 10.85
CA PHE A 42 8.05 11.97 10.44
C PHE A 42 8.23 10.95 11.56
N LYS A 43 8.41 11.41 12.80
CA LYS A 43 8.51 10.55 13.98
C LYS A 43 7.20 9.81 14.23
N ASP A 44 6.08 10.48 14.00
CA ASP A 44 4.73 9.97 14.27
C ASP A 44 4.13 9.24 13.05
N LEU A 45 4.95 8.88 12.05
CA LEU A 45 4.48 8.15 10.88
C LEU A 45 4.08 6.71 11.23
N GLU A 46 2.77 6.45 11.25
CA GLU A 46 2.19 5.13 11.43
C GLU A 46 2.20 4.29 10.14
N ALA A 47 1.99 2.97 10.30
CA ALA A 47 1.95 2.03 9.17
C ALA A 47 0.80 2.31 8.18
N ASP A 48 -0.27 2.98 8.61
CA ASP A 48 -1.42 3.29 7.75
C ASP A 48 -1.31 4.65 7.03
N VAL A 49 -0.13 5.27 7.04
CA VAL A 49 0.07 6.53 6.31
C VAL A 49 -0.31 6.39 4.82
N PRO A 50 -1.08 7.34 4.25
CA PRO A 50 -1.39 7.36 2.82
C PRO A 50 -0.14 7.53 1.95
N ILE A 51 -0.14 6.91 0.76
CA ILE A 51 0.95 7.04 -0.23
C ILE A 51 1.19 8.51 -0.61
N SER A 52 0.11 9.28 -0.81
CA SER A 52 0.20 10.72 -1.13
C SER A 52 0.93 11.53 -0.06
N GLN A 53 0.78 11.16 1.22
CA GLN A 53 1.47 11.82 2.31
C GLN A 53 2.96 11.43 2.34
N LEU A 54 3.29 10.18 2.02
CA LEU A 54 4.69 9.73 1.86
C LEU A 54 5.38 10.47 0.71
N ASP A 55 4.71 10.62 -0.43
CA ASP A 55 5.24 11.34 -1.59
C ASP A 55 5.45 12.83 -1.27
N SER A 56 4.48 13.48 -0.61
CA SER A 56 4.62 14.88 -0.18
C SER A 56 5.77 15.10 0.81
N LEU A 57 5.99 14.16 1.75
CA LEU A 57 7.14 14.20 2.64
C LEU A 57 8.46 13.99 1.90
N LYS A 58 8.49 13.07 0.93
CA LYS A 58 9.66 12.82 0.09
C LYS A 58 10.07 14.08 -0.67
N ASP A 59 9.10 14.75 -1.30
CA ASP A 59 9.34 16.00 -2.03
C ASP A 59 9.88 17.09 -1.10
N SER A 60 9.29 17.22 0.10
CA SER A 60 9.71 18.20 1.10
C SER A 60 11.15 17.95 1.59
N PHE A 61 11.52 16.70 1.89
CA PHE A 61 12.90 16.35 2.27
C PHE A 61 13.88 16.54 1.11
N THR A 62 13.47 16.23 -0.12
CA THR A 62 14.30 16.45 -1.32
C THR A 62 14.55 17.95 -1.55
N GLU A 63 13.59 18.82 -1.23
CA GLU A 63 13.82 20.26 -1.27
C GLU A 63 14.80 20.71 -0.18
N LEU A 64 14.71 20.15 1.03
CA LEU A 64 15.66 20.44 2.10
C LEU A 64 17.09 20.01 1.79
N GLU A 65 17.26 18.88 1.10
CA GLU A 65 18.57 18.41 0.64
C GLU A 65 19.29 19.47 -0.20
N LYS A 66 18.54 20.20 -1.04
CA LYS A 66 19.07 21.29 -1.86
C LYS A 66 19.60 22.47 -1.05
N HIS A 67 19.18 22.61 0.21
CA HIS A 67 19.69 23.60 1.15
C HIS A 67 20.83 23.07 2.04
N GLY A 68 21.20 21.80 1.86
CA GLY A 68 22.35 21.17 2.51
C GLY A 68 22.04 20.32 3.73
N PHE A 69 20.78 20.01 3.98
CA PHE A 69 20.40 19.12 5.09
C PHE A 69 20.72 17.66 4.76
N ASP A 70 21.19 16.89 5.74
CA ASP A 70 21.26 15.43 5.60
C ASP A 70 19.87 14.81 5.78
N VAL A 71 19.26 14.44 4.66
CA VAL A 71 17.94 13.82 4.62
C VAL A 71 17.99 12.33 4.26
N THR A 72 19.18 11.73 4.25
CA THR A 72 19.40 10.34 3.83
C THR A 72 18.53 9.36 4.62
N ARG A 73 18.50 9.55 5.96
CA ARG A 73 17.72 8.69 6.86
C ARG A 73 16.21 8.80 6.66
N PRO A 74 15.60 10.01 6.68
CA PRO A 74 14.17 10.12 6.44
C PRO A 74 13.78 9.62 5.04
N LEU A 75 14.53 9.97 3.99
CA LEU A 75 14.25 9.49 2.63
C LEU A 75 14.31 7.96 2.51
N SER A 76 15.33 7.31 3.07
CA SER A 76 15.45 5.84 3.05
C SER A 76 14.29 5.15 3.74
N ARG A 77 13.80 5.69 4.86
CA ARG A 77 12.63 5.12 5.55
C ARG A 77 11.33 5.37 4.77
N ILE A 78 11.15 6.53 4.13
CA ILE A 78 9.99 6.77 3.24
C ILE A 78 9.98 5.75 2.10
N GLU A 79 11.11 5.53 1.45
CA GLU A 79 11.23 4.57 0.35
C GLU A 79 10.88 3.14 0.79
N LYS A 80 11.37 2.71 1.96
CA LYS A 80 10.99 1.42 2.54
C LYS A 80 9.48 1.31 2.78
N LEU A 81 8.84 2.36 3.27
CA LEU A 81 7.39 2.37 3.49
C LEU A 81 6.61 2.30 2.17
N LEU A 82 7.05 3.00 1.13
CA LEU A 82 6.45 2.92 -0.21
C LEU A 82 6.54 1.50 -0.78
N VAL A 83 7.70 0.85 -0.67
CA VAL A 83 7.88 -0.54 -1.11
C VAL A 83 6.96 -1.50 -0.33
N LEU A 84 6.79 -1.29 0.97
CA LEU A 84 5.87 -2.10 1.77
C LEU A 84 4.41 -1.91 1.34
N LYS A 85 3.98 -0.67 1.06
CA LYS A 85 2.63 -0.37 0.56
C LYS A 85 2.37 -1.00 -0.80
N ASP A 86 3.32 -0.95 -1.73
CA ASP A 86 3.20 -1.62 -3.03
C ASP A 86 3.03 -3.14 -2.87
N ARG A 87 3.84 -3.76 -2.00
CA ARG A 87 3.71 -5.20 -1.68
C ARG A 87 2.34 -5.52 -1.08
N GLN A 88 1.84 -4.71 -0.16
CA GLN A 88 0.49 -4.87 0.43
C GLN A 88 -0.60 -4.82 -0.64
N LEU A 89 -0.54 -3.84 -1.55
CA LEU A 89 -1.50 -3.70 -2.64
C LEU A 89 -1.47 -4.92 -3.57
N ASN A 90 -0.28 -5.42 -3.90
CA ASN A 90 -0.10 -6.62 -4.70
C ASN A 90 -0.67 -7.88 -4.03
N VAL A 91 -0.49 -8.04 -2.71
CA VAL A 91 -1.07 -9.14 -1.95
C VAL A 91 -2.60 -9.06 -1.94
N LEU A 92 -3.17 -7.88 -1.67
CA LEU A 92 -4.62 -7.67 -1.68
C LEU A 92 -5.24 -7.95 -3.05
N LYS A 93 -4.56 -7.58 -4.13
CA LYS A 93 -5.00 -7.88 -5.50
C LYS A 93 -5.03 -9.39 -5.73
N LYS A 94 -3.95 -10.11 -5.39
CA LYS A 94 -3.87 -11.57 -5.53
C LYS A 94 -4.95 -12.27 -4.70
N GLN A 95 -5.20 -11.80 -3.48
CA GLN A 95 -6.25 -12.35 -2.61
C GLN A 95 -7.63 -12.21 -3.28
N LYS A 96 -7.97 -11.02 -3.77
CA LYS A 96 -9.24 -10.79 -4.49
C LYS A 96 -9.39 -11.68 -5.71
N ASP A 97 -8.31 -11.94 -6.44
CA ASP A 97 -8.36 -12.81 -7.62
C ASP A 97 -8.50 -14.29 -7.27
N LEU A 98 -7.88 -14.73 -6.17
CA LEU A 98 -8.10 -16.07 -5.60
C LEU A 98 -9.54 -16.25 -5.11
N ASP A 99 -10.10 -15.28 -4.40
CA ASP A 99 -11.48 -15.33 -3.91
C ASP A 99 -12.48 -15.47 -5.06
N LYS A 100 -12.29 -14.70 -6.16
CA LYS A 100 -13.10 -14.86 -7.38
C LYS A 100 -12.99 -16.26 -7.96
N LYS A 101 -11.78 -16.83 -8.03
CA LYS A 101 -11.56 -18.18 -8.54
C LYS A 101 -12.27 -19.22 -7.68
N ILE A 102 -12.19 -19.12 -6.37
CA ILE A 102 -12.89 -20.00 -5.42
C ILE A 102 -14.40 -19.94 -5.66
N ILE A 103 -14.97 -18.74 -5.81
CA ILE A 103 -16.41 -18.57 -6.07
C ILE A 103 -16.83 -19.23 -7.39
N VAL A 104 -16.03 -19.09 -8.45
CA VAL A 104 -16.30 -19.70 -9.76
C VAL A 104 -16.25 -21.22 -9.67
N GLU A 105 -15.21 -21.79 -9.08
CA GLU A 105 -15.06 -23.24 -8.94
C GLU A 105 -16.15 -23.84 -8.05
N LYS A 106 -16.52 -23.17 -6.96
CA LYS A 106 -17.64 -23.57 -6.11
C LYS A 106 -18.94 -23.68 -6.91
N ARG A 107 -19.28 -22.66 -7.70
CA ARG A 107 -20.50 -22.67 -8.55
C ARG A 107 -20.47 -23.80 -9.59
N LYS A 108 -19.32 -24.08 -10.20
CA LYS A 108 -19.18 -25.20 -11.14
C LYS A 108 -19.44 -26.53 -10.44
N SER A 109 -18.83 -26.75 -9.27
CA SER A 109 -19.03 -27.98 -8.50
C SER A 109 -20.48 -28.16 -8.06
N GLU A 110 -21.17 -27.08 -7.65
CA GLU A 110 -22.59 -27.11 -7.29
C GLU A 110 -23.45 -27.46 -8.51
N GLN A 111 -23.12 -26.92 -9.68
CA GLN A 111 -23.84 -27.21 -10.92
C GLN A 111 -23.62 -28.65 -11.39
N GLU A 112 -22.42 -29.20 -11.23
CA GLU A 112 -22.10 -30.60 -11.54
C GLU A 112 -22.82 -31.56 -10.58
N CYS A 113 -22.81 -31.30 -9.27
CA CYS A 113 -23.58 -32.06 -8.29
C CYS A 113 -25.08 -32.07 -8.64
N ALA A 114 -25.66 -30.90 -8.93
CA ALA A 114 -27.07 -30.80 -9.30
C ALA A 114 -27.42 -31.57 -10.60
N LYS A 115 -26.49 -31.63 -11.57
CA LYS A 115 -26.67 -32.45 -12.78
C LYS A 115 -26.66 -33.93 -12.43
N MET A 116 -25.70 -34.36 -11.61
CA MET A 116 -25.56 -35.76 -11.20
C MET A 116 -26.77 -36.25 -10.40
N GLU A 117 -27.28 -35.44 -9.48
CA GLU A 117 -28.52 -35.72 -8.74
C GLU A 117 -29.71 -35.96 -9.67
N ARG A 118 -29.88 -35.13 -10.70
CA ARG A 118 -30.95 -35.32 -11.71
C ARG A 118 -30.78 -36.62 -12.48
N THR A 119 -29.55 -36.95 -12.89
CA THR A 119 -29.27 -38.21 -13.58
C THR A 119 -29.59 -39.42 -12.71
N ILE A 120 -29.22 -39.40 -11.42
CA ILE A 120 -29.54 -40.47 -10.47
C ILE A 120 -31.05 -40.68 -10.35
N ILE A 121 -31.83 -39.59 -10.25
CA ILE A 121 -33.29 -39.65 -10.17
C ILE A 121 -33.86 -40.32 -11.44
N ILE A 122 -33.44 -39.88 -12.63
CA ILE A 122 -33.95 -40.42 -13.91
C ILE A 122 -33.66 -41.92 -14.03
N VAL A 123 -32.41 -42.33 -13.83
CA VAL A 123 -32.02 -43.75 -13.94
C VAL A 123 -32.71 -44.59 -12.87
N GLY A 124 -32.90 -44.06 -11.65
CA GLY A 124 -33.65 -44.73 -10.59
C GLY A 124 -35.11 -45.00 -10.97
N PHE A 125 -35.77 -44.06 -11.66
CA PHE A 125 -37.13 -44.27 -12.19
C PHE A 125 -37.18 -45.34 -13.28
N GLU A 126 -36.22 -45.36 -14.21
CA GLU A 126 -36.16 -46.37 -15.29
C GLU A 126 -36.00 -47.80 -14.75
N LEU A 127 -35.21 -47.99 -13.70
CA LEU A 127 -34.99 -49.30 -13.06
C LEU A 127 -36.18 -49.79 -12.21
N LEU A 128 -37.09 -48.89 -11.82
CA LEU A 128 -38.27 -49.23 -11.01
C LEU A 128 -39.49 -49.65 -11.85
N ILE A 129 -39.43 -49.55 -13.18
CA ILE A 129 -40.51 -49.99 -14.06
C ILE A 129 -40.49 -51.54 -14.11
N PRO A 130 -41.51 -52.24 -13.57
CA PRO A 130 -41.53 -53.69 -13.61
C PRO A 130 -41.60 -54.18 -15.06
N SER A 131 -40.82 -55.21 -15.39
CA SER A 131 -40.88 -55.87 -16.69
C SER A 131 -42.33 -56.27 -17.00
N PRO A 132 -42.85 -56.00 -18.22
CA PRO A 132 -44.22 -56.32 -18.55
C PRO A 132 -44.47 -57.83 -18.32
N PRO A 133 -45.59 -58.22 -17.68
CA PRO A 133 -45.83 -59.62 -17.37
C PRO A 133 -45.84 -60.43 -18.67
N CYS A 134 -44.97 -61.44 -18.73
CA CYS A 134 -44.95 -62.38 -19.85
C CYS A 134 -46.28 -63.14 -19.86
N ILE A 135 -47.13 -62.83 -20.83
CA ILE A 135 -48.37 -63.56 -21.08
C ILE A 135 -47.97 -64.84 -21.84
N PHE A 136 -48.04 -65.99 -21.17
CA PHE A 136 -47.97 -67.33 -21.77
C PHE A 136 -49.37 -67.85 -22.07
#